data_AF-A0A8S9KLL5-F1
#
_entry.id   AF-A0A8S9KLL5-F1
#
_cell.length_a   1.000
_cell.length_b   1.000
_cell.length_c   1.000
_cell.angle_alpha   90.00
_cell.angle_beta   90.00
_cell.angle_gamma   90.00
#
_symmetry.space_group_name_H-M   'P 1'
#
loop_
_entity.id
_entity.type
_entity.pdbx_description
1 polymer ?
#
loop_
_entity_poly.entity_id
_entity_poly.type
_entity_poly.pdbx_seq_one_letter_code
_entity_poly.pdbx_strand_id
1 'polypeptide(L)'
;MKPGDKLFDHINRAILTSKVAVTVFSPNYCDSYFCLHELALIMESKKRVIPIFFDIKPSQLDVMIERVTCSDDEIQRFRWALQEAKDIVGLTFDSCKGNLSEVVTVASDVIVERLVELDSEDEDV
;
A
#
# COMPACT_ATOMS: atom_id res chain seq x y z
N MET A 1 19.57 -15.50 5.18
CA MET A 1 18.75 -14.30 5.41
C MET A 1 18.76 -13.49 4.12
N LYS A 2 17.59 -13.21 3.56
CA LYS A 2 17.43 -12.30 2.42
C LYS A 2 17.36 -10.85 2.95
N PRO A 3 17.69 -9.85 2.13
CA PRO A 3 17.36 -8.45 2.44
C PRO A 3 15.85 -8.35 2.76
N GLY A 4 15.49 -7.74 3.89
CA GLY A 4 14.11 -7.66 4.39
C GLY A 4 13.82 -8.47 5.65
N ASP A 5 14.46 -9.65 5.82
CA ASP A 5 14.17 -10.57 6.95
C ASP A 5 14.38 -9.91 8.33
N LYS A 6 15.37 -9.02 8.45
CA LYS A 6 15.66 -8.31 9.72
C LYS A 6 14.69 -7.16 10.03
N LEU A 7 13.91 -6.74 9.04
CA LEU A 7 13.05 -5.56 9.13
C LEU A 7 11.55 -5.94 9.19
N PHE A 8 11.22 -7.18 8.87
CA PHE A 8 9.85 -7.70 8.81
C PHE A 8 9.02 -7.38 10.05
N ASP A 9 9.49 -7.75 11.25
CA ASP A 9 8.75 -7.49 12.49
C ASP A 9 8.66 -6.01 12.85
N HIS A 10 9.62 -5.19 12.41
CA HIS A 10 9.59 -3.75 12.65
C HIS A 10 8.59 -3.07 11.72
N ILE A 11 8.54 -3.47 10.44
CA ILE A 11 7.56 -2.96 9.48
C ILE A 11 6.15 -3.38 9.90
N ASN A 12 5.95 -4.64 10.29
CA ASN A 12 4.63 -5.11 10.75
C ASN A 12 4.14 -4.29 11.95
N ARG A 13 5.02 -4.03 12.92
CA ARG A 13 4.68 -3.16 14.05
C ARG A 13 4.38 -1.72 13.62
N ALA A 14 5.20 -1.15 12.74
CA ALA A 14 5.00 0.21 12.25
C ALA A 14 3.65 0.34 11.54
N ILE A 15 3.29 -0.61 10.68
CA ILE A 15 1.98 -0.68 10.01
C ILE A 15 0.87 -0.70 11.05
N LEU A 16 0.95 -1.59 12.04
CA LEU A 16 -0.09 -1.72 13.07
C LEU A 16 -0.27 -0.43 13.89
N THR A 17 0.82 0.30 14.18
CA THR A 17 0.78 1.56 14.92
C THR A 17 0.48 2.80 14.07
N SER A 18 0.58 2.70 12.74
CA SER A 18 0.34 3.83 11.84
C SER A 18 -1.15 4.21 11.78
N LYS A 19 -1.43 5.50 11.56
CA LYS A 19 -2.78 6.03 11.33
C LYS A 19 -3.19 5.95 9.85
N VAL A 20 -2.26 6.29 8.97
CA VAL A 20 -2.44 6.37 7.51
C VAL A 20 -1.31 5.61 6.82
N ALA A 21 -1.64 4.90 5.75
CA ALA A 21 -0.67 4.19 4.93
C ALA A 21 -0.63 4.78 3.51
N VAL A 22 0.57 5.05 2.99
CA VAL A 22 0.77 5.45 1.60
C VAL A 22 1.37 4.27 0.86
N THR A 23 0.65 3.73 -0.12
CA THR A 23 1.09 2.57 -0.91
C THR A 23 1.52 3.03 -2.29
N VAL A 24 2.81 2.94 -2.59
CA VAL A 24 3.35 3.29 -3.92
C VAL A 24 3.46 2.01 -4.74
N PHE A 25 2.47 1.78 -5.60
CA PHE A 25 2.48 0.67 -6.52
C PHE A 25 3.35 1.01 -7.73
N SER A 26 4.42 0.25 -7.92
CA SER A 26 5.35 0.34 -9.04
C SER A 26 5.31 -0.92 -9.89
N PRO A 27 5.95 -0.95 -11.07
CA PRO A 27 5.94 -2.14 -11.95
C PRO A 27 6.39 -3.44 -11.29
N ASN A 28 7.23 -3.38 -10.24
CA ASN A 28 7.76 -4.56 -9.54
C ASN A 28 7.13 -4.80 -8.16
N TYR A 29 6.11 -4.03 -7.78
CA TYR A 29 5.49 -4.15 -6.46
C TYR A 29 4.89 -5.55 -6.25
N CYS A 30 4.18 -6.06 -7.26
CA CYS A 30 3.50 -7.35 -7.24
C CYS A 30 4.41 -8.57 -7.37
N ASP A 31 5.69 -8.36 -7.66
CA ASP A 31 6.72 -9.40 -7.72
C ASP A 31 7.34 -9.67 -6.34
N SER A 32 7.13 -8.76 -5.38
CA SER A 32 7.74 -8.81 -4.06
C SER A 32 6.79 -9.40 -3.03
N TYR A 33 7.19 -10.52 -2.44
CA TYR A 33 6.46 -11.14 -1.32
C TYR A 33 6.26 -10.14 -0.17
N PHE A 34 7.30 -9.39 0.18
CA PHE A 34 7.24 -8.44 1.29
C PHE A 34 6.24 -7.31 1.00
N CYS A 35 6.23 -6.76 -0.23
CA CYS A 35 5.27 -5.71 -0.58
C CYS A 35 3.82 -6.21 -0.53
N LEU A 36 3.56 -7.43 -1.03
CA LEU A 36 2.21 -8.02 -0.94
C LEU A 36 1.81 -8.35 0.50
N HIS A 37 2.75 -8.82 1.32
CA HIS A 37 2.50 -9.07 2.74
C HIS A 37 2.18 -7.78 3.50
N GLU A 38 2.96 -6.73 3.29
CA GLU A 38 2.75 -5.41 3.88
C GLU A 38 1.40 -4.82 3.47
N LEU A 39 1.06 -4.89 2.17
CA LEU A 39 -0.26 -4.45 1.68
C LEU A 39 -1.40 -5.21 2.36
N ALA A 40 -1.30 -6.54 2.45
CA ALA A 40 -2.32 -7.34 3.12
C ALA A 40 -2.47 -6.95 4.59
N LEU A 41 -1.37 -6.74 5.29
CA LEU A 41 -1.41 -6.30 6.68
C LEU A 41 -2.03 -4.91 6.84
N ILE A 42 -1.73 -3.97 5.94
CA ILE A 42 -2.33 -2.62 5.91
C ILE A 42 -3.86 -2.72 5.76
N MET A 43 -4.33 -3.54 4.80
CA MET A 43 -5.77 -3.71 4.52
C MET A 43 -6.50 -4.43 5.65
N GLU A 44 -5.91 -5.50 6.20
CA GLU A 44 -6.47 -6.23 7.35
C GLU A 44 -6.60 -5.35 8.59
N SER A 45 -5.64 -4.45 8.78
CA SER A 45 -5.64 -3.49 9.88
C SER A 45 -6.56 -2.30 9.62
N LYS A 46 -7.33 -2.31 8.51
CA LYS A 46 -8.29 -1.28 8.10
C LYS A 46 -7.72 0.13 8.14
N LYS A 47 -6.45 0.28 7.77
CA LYS A 47 -5.80 1.58 7.74
C LYS A 47 -6.39 2.43 6.62
N ARG A 48 -6.38 3.75 6.79
CA ARG A 48 -6.70 4.66 5.68
C ARG A 48 -5.56 4.61 4.67
N VAL A 49 -5.82 4.10 3.47
CA VAL A 49 -4.79 3.88 2.43
C VAL A 49 -4.85 4.95 1.35
N ILE A 50 -3.71 5.57 1.04
CA ILE A 50 -3.53 6.48 -0.10
C ILE A 50 -2.70 5.75 -1.16
N PRO A 51 -3.36 5.21 -2.21
CA PRO A 51 -2.63 4.53 -3.26
C PRO A 51 -2.03 5.54 -4.26
N ILE A 52 -0.77 5.33 -4.61
CA ILE A 52 -0.06 6.02 -5.67
C ILE A 52 0.33 4.99 -6.71
N PHE A 53 -0.21 5.11 -7.92
CA PHE A 53 0.07 4.24 -9.05
C PHE A 53 1.19 4.86 -9.89
N PHE A 54 2.41 4.38 -9.68
CA PHE A 54 3.64 4.82 -10.35
C PHE A 54 3.90 3.96 -11.58
N ASP A 55 3.78 4.54 -12.78
CA ASP A 55 3.99 3.88 -14.08
C ASP A 55 3.15 2.63 -14.32
N ILE A 56 2.04 2.48 -13.59
CA ILE A 56 1.12 1.36 -13.71
C ILE A 56 -0.33 1.84 -13.61
N LYS A 57 -1.26 1.00 -14.11
CA LYS A 57 -2.70 1.15 -13.89
C LYS A 57 -3.17 0.22 -12.77
N PRO A 58 -4.24 0.56 -12.04
CA PRO A 58 -4.84 -0.34 -11.04
C PRO A 58 -5.16 -1.73 -11.62
N SER A 59 -5.61 -1.79 -12.88
CA SER A 59 -5.91 -3.05 -13.57
C SER A 59 -4.71 -3.97 -13.77
N GLN A 60 -3.48 -3.47 -13.63
CA GLN A 60 -2.25 -4.25 -13.75
C GLN A 60 -1.81 -4.87 -12.41
N LEU A 61 -2.45 -4.52 -11.30
CA LEU A 61 -2.18 -5.13 -10.00
C LEU A 61 -2.73 -6.56 -9.96
N ASP A 62 -1.85 -7.56 -9.89
CA ASP A 62 -2.22 -8.96 -9.67
C ASP A 62 -1.05 -9.67 -8.98
N VAL A 63 -1.29 -10.83 -8.36
CA VAL A 63 -0.23 -11.59 -7.71
C VAL A 63 0.66 -12.23 -8.78
N MET A 64 1.88 -11.71 -8.93
CA MET A 64 2.86 -12.19 -9.94
C MET A 64 3.94 -13.11 -9.36
N ILE A 65 3.90 -13.37 -8.05
CA ILE A 65 4.86 -14.23 -7.36
C ILE A 65 4.67 -15.69 -7.78
N GLU A 66 5.78 -16.39 -8.02
CA GLU A 66 5.78 -17.83 -8.29
C GLU A 66 5.16 -18.62 -7.13
N ARG A 67 4.25 -19.55 -7.44
CA ARG A 67 3.57 -20.41 -6.44
C ARG A 67 4.53 -21.22 -5.56
N VAL A 68 5.78 -21.43 -5.99
CA VAL A 68 6.78 -22.17 -5.22
C VAL A 68 7.13 -21.45 -3.91
N THR A 69 6.91 -20.14 -3.82
CA THR A 69 7.28 -19.32 -2.65
C THR A 69 6.12 -18.93 -1.74
N CYS A 70 4.88 -19.34 -2.04
CA CYS A 70 3.69 -18.93 -1.28
C CYS A 70 2.67 -20.07 -1.14
N SER A 71 2.00 -20.14 0.01
CA SER A 71 0.83 -21.02 0.16
C SER A 71 -0.38 -20.49 -0.61
N ASP A 72 -1.35 -21.35 -0.92
CA ASP A 72 -2.60 -20.91 -1.55
C ASP A 72 -3.37 -19.90 -0.68
N ASP A 73 -3.30 -20.03 0.65
CA ASP A 73 -3.90 -19.09 1.60
C ASP A 73 -3.25 -17.70 1.50
N GLU A 74 -1.92 -17.63 1.38
CA GLU A 74 -1.21 -16.36 1.17
C GLU A 74 -1.57 -15.71 -0.17
N ILE A 75 -1.66 -16.51 -1.24
CA ILE A 75 -2.07 -16.01 -2.55
C ILE A 75 -3.48 -15.41 -2.47
N GLN A 76 -4.41 -16.09 -1.80
CA GLN A 76 -5.77 -15.60 -1.63
C GLN A 76 -5.81 -14.31 -0.80
N ARG A 77 -5.02 -14.25 0.28
CA ARG A 77 -4.85 -13.05 1.12
C ARG A 77 -4.32 -11.86 0.30
N PHE A 78 -3.29 -12.07 -0.52
CA PHE A 78 -2.71 -11.03 -1.36
C PHE A 78 -3.67 -10.55 -2.45
N ARG A 79 -4.40 -11.48 -3.09
CA ARG A 79 -5.42 -11.13 -4.10
C ARG A 79 -6.52 -10.27 -3.52
N TRP A 80 -7.00 -10.61 -2.33
CA TRP A 80 -8.00 -9.80 -1.63
C TRP A 80 -7.46 -8.39 -1.37
N ALA A 81 -6.26 -8.27 -0.82
CA ALA A 81 -5.66 -6.97 -0.51
C ALA A 81 -5.44 -6.10 -1.75
N LEU A 82 -4.98 -6.69 -2.86
CA LEU A 82 -4.84 -5.99 -4.14
C LEU A 82 -6.20 -5.59 -4.72
N GLN A 83 -7.24 -6.40 -4.53
CA GLN A 83 -8.58 -6.06 -5.00
C GLN A 83 -9.13 -4.85 -4.22
N GLU A 84 -9.05 -4.87 -2.89
CA GLU A 84 -9.42 -3.71 -2.07
C GLU A 84 -8.64 -2.47 -2.49
N ALA A 85 -7.32 -2.60 -2.72
CA ALA A 85 -6.49 -1.47 -3.17
C ALA A 85 -6.93 -0.85 -4.50
N LYS A 86 -7.40 -1.68 -5.45
CA LYS A 86 -7.88 -1.20 -6.77
C LYS A 86 -9.13 -0.35 -6.67
N ASP A 87 -9.96 -0.63 -5.67
CA ASP A 87 -11.25 0.03 -5.48
C ASP A 87 -11.10 1.37 -4.72
N ILE A 88 -9.89 1.69 -4.23
CA ILE A 88 -9.56 2.95 -3.59
C ILE A 88 -9.11 3.98 -4.64
N VAL A 89 -9.71 5.17 -4.60
CA VAL A 89 -9.28 6.32 -5.43
C VAL A 89 -7.85 6.72 -5.03
N GLY A 90 -6.96 6.73 -6.02
CA GLY A 90 -5.54 7.02 -5.84
C GLY A 90 -5.00 8.09 -6.77
N LEU A 91 -3.73 8.42 -6.56
CA LEU A 91 -2.95 9.31 -7.41
C LEU A 91 -2.24 8.49 -8.48
N THR A 92 -2.11 9.05 -9.68
CA THR A 92 -1.36 8.42 -10.77
C THR A 92 -0.13 9.23 -11.10
N PHE A 93 1.01 8.58 -11.32
CA PHE A 93 2.25 9.20 -11.75
C PHE A 93 2.82 8.48 -12.97
N ASP A 94 3.09 9.24 -14.03
CA ASP A 94 3.80 8.78 -15.24
C ASP A 94 5.19 9.44 -15.21
N SER A 95 6.25 8.66 -15.04
CA SER A 95 7.63 9.15 -14.91
C SER A 95 8.16 9.81 -16.17
N CYS A 96 7.56 9.55 -17.34
CA CYS A 96 7.97 10.13 -18.61
C CYS A 96 7.32 11.49 -18.87
N LYS A 97 6.18 11.79 -18.24
CA LYS A 97 5.38 13.00 -18.52
C LYS A 97 5.06 13.85 -17.29
N GLY A 98 5.14 13.27 -16.10
CA GLY A 98 4.65 13.83 -14.87
C GLY A 98 5.68 14.66 -14.12
N ASN A 99 5.18 15.50 -13.21
CA ASN A 99 5.95 16.26 -12.26
C ASN A 99 5.86 15.59 -10.88
N LEU A 100 6.96 15.03 -10.39
CA LEU A 100 6.97 14.34 -9.10
C LEU A 100 6.60 15.28 -7.95
N SER A 101 6.97 16.56 -8.05
CA SER A 101 6.64 17.56 -7.03
C SER A 101 5.13 17.73 -6.87
N GLU A 102 4.36 17.70 -7.97
CA GLU A 102 2.90 17.83 -7.91
C GLU A 102 2.28 16.65 -7.16
N VAL A 103 2.72 15.42 -7.47
CA VAL A 103 2.20 14.22 -6.81
C VAL A 103 2.57 14.21 -5.32
N VAL A 104 3.79 14.61 -4.96
CA VAL A 104 4.22 14.69 -3.56
C VAL A 104 3.42 15.74 -2.79
N THR A 105 3.17 16.91 -3.39
CA THR A 105 2.34 17.96 -2.78
C THR A 105 0.92 17.46 -2.56
N VAL A 106 0.27 16.92 -3.60
CA VAL A 106 -1.10 16.41 -3.47
C VAL A 106 -1.18 15.26 -2.46
N ALA A 107 -0.23 14.34 -2.47
CA ALA A 107 -0.19 13.26 -1.48
C ALA A 107 -0.08 13.79 -0.06
N SER A 108 0.75 14.82 0.15
CA SER A 108 0.97 15.44 1.45
C SER A 108 -0.30 16.14 1.95
N ASP A 109 -1.01 16.86 1.09
CA ASP A 109 -2.28 17.51 1.43
C ASP A 109 -3.33 16.47 1.85
N VAL A 110 -3.49 15.39 1.07
CA VAL A 110 -4.42 14.28 1.39
C VAL A 110 -4.04 13.57 2.70
N ILE A 111 -2.75 13.44 3.01
CA ILE A 111 -2.30 12.87 4.30
C ILE A 111 -2.74 13.77 5.45
N VAL A 112 -2.52 15.08 5.34
CA VAL A 112 -2.90 16.05 6.37
C VAL A 112 -4.40 16.04 6.60
N GLU A 113 -5.21 16.07 5.54
CA GLU A 113 -6.68 15.99 5.63
C GLU A 113 -7.14 14.74 6.38
N ARG A 114 -6.62 13.57 6.02
CA ARG A 114 -7.00 12.31 6.66
C ARG A 114 -6.56 12.20 8.11
N LEU A 115 -5.43 12.81 8.48
CA LEU A 115 -4.99 12.83 9.87
C LEU A 115 -5.91 13.69 10.74
N VAL A 116 -6.35 14.85 10.22
CA VAL A 116 -7.30 15.73 10.91
C VAL A 116 -8.65 15.02 11.12
N GLU A 117 -9.17 14.32 10.09
CA GLU A 117 -10.42 13.56 10.20
C GLU A 117 -10.34 12.47 11.28
N LEU A 118 -9.20 11.76 11.36
CA LEU A 118 -9.01 10.72 12.38
C LEU A 118 -8.92 11.29 13.79
N ASP A 119 -8.25 12.43 13.98
CA ASP A 119 -8.16 13.07 15.29
C ASP A 119 -9.53 13.57 15.78
N SER A 120 -10.42 13.99 14.87
CA SER A 120 -11.81 14.34 15.23
C SER A 120 -12.67 13.13 15.62
N GLU A 121 -12.46 11.97 15.00
CA GLU A 121 -13.18 10.73 15.33
C GLU A 121 -12.79 10.17 16.71
N ASP A 122 -11.55 10.41 17.14
CA ASP A 122 -11.03 9.99 18.46
C ASP A 122 -11.53 10.89 19.61
N GLU A 123 -11.93 12.15 19.35
CA GLU A 123 -12.42 13.10 20.36
C GLU A 123 -13.92 12.93 20.70
N ASP A 124 -14.70 12.28 19.82
CA ASP A 124 -16.14 12.05 19.96
C ASP A 124 -16.50 10.74 20.72
N VAL A 125 -15.52 10.08 21.37
CA VAL A 125 -15.67 8.78 22.07
C VAL A 125 -15.50 8.88 23.59
#